data_AF-A0A6G0JCJ7-F1
#
_entry.id   AF-A0A6G0JCJ7-F1
#
_cell.length_a   1.000
_cell.length_b   1.000
_cell.length_c   1.000
_cell.angle_alpha   90.00
_cell.angle_beta   90.00
_cell.angle_gamma   90.00
#
_symmetry.space_group_name_H-M   'P 1'
#
loop_
_entity.id
_entity.type
_entity.pdbx_description
1 polymer ?
#
loop_
_entity_poly.entity_id
_entity_poly.type
_entity_poly.pdbx_seq_one_letter_code
_entity_poly.pdbx_strand_id
1 'polypeptide(L)'
;MAIKVVSLGFVMNDGAYLRSPWHVIDAFVAISSTVVLFAQVSTANGSIKALLSLRDLRSLRPLRMISRRPGLKLVVSALVESIPAVLNVVFLSMILFLLFSIAAVNFLKGTFRACSGDVFNALSVDQKAFLVSPAPWDALSEIQRSWFSSSVCEGFPTEELTS
;
A
#
# COMPACT_ATOMS: atom_id res chain seq x y z
N MET A 1 -12.28 -23.44 23.93
CA MET A 1 -12.78 -22.09 23.59
C MET A 1 -14.28 -22.10 23.50
N ALA A 2 -14.91 -23.03 22.77
CA ALA A 2 -16.36 -23.24 22.80
C ALA A 2 -16.92 -23.36 24.24
N ILE A 3 -16.34 -24.20 25.11
CA ILE A 3 -16.78 -24.33 26.52
C ILE A 3 -16.66 -23.03 27.32
N LYS A 4 -15.66 -22.17 27.03
CA LYS A 4 -15.46 -20.88 27.71
C LYS A 4 -16.42 -19.80 27.20
N VAL A 5 -16.69 -19.79 25.89
CA VAL A 5 -17.63 -18.87 25.23
C VAL A 5 -19.07 -19.21 25.62
N VAL A 6 -19.37 -20.51 25.77
CA VAL A 6 -20.67 -21.00 26.25
C VAL A 6 -20.82 -20.81 27.77
N SER A 7 -19.75 -20.94 28.57
CA SER A 7 -19.83 -20.75 30.02
C SER A 7 -19.87 -19.28 30.48
N LEU A 8 -19.42 -18.32 29.64
CA LEU A 8 -19.41 -16.88 29.97
C LEU A 8 -20.60 -16.10 29.37
N GLY A 9 -21.44 -16.74 28.55
CA GLY A 9 -22.59 -16.10 27.91
C GLY A 9 -22.18 -15.14 26.78
N PHE A 10 -22.75 -15.32 25.59
CA PHE A 10 -22.35 -14.54 24.41
C PHE A 10 -22.71 -13.05 24.52
N VAL A 11 -23.81 -12.68 25.22
CA VAL A 11 -24.30 -11.29 25.22
C VAL A 11 -24.99 -10.80 26.52
N MET A 12 -25.54 -11.66 27.40
CA MET A 12 -26.63 -11.21 28.31
C MET A 12 -26.42 -11.33 29.83
N ASN A 13 -25.19 -11.36 30.35
CA ASN A 13 -24.96 -11.28 31.81
C ASN A 13 -23.82 -10.31 32.16
N ASP A 14 -23.88 -9.70 33.35
CA ASP A 14 -23.08 -8.57 33.89
C ASP A 14 -21.54 -8.76 33.99
N GLY A 15 -21.01 -9.81 33.35
CA GLY A 15 -19.58 -10.13 33.21
C GLY A 15 -19.15 -10.33 31.75
N ALA A 16 -19.76 -9.59 30.83
CA ALA A 16 -19.65 -9.78 29.39
C ALA A 16 -18.20 -9.91 28.87
N TYR A 17 -17.97 -10.99 28.10
CA TYR A 17 -16.68 -11.40 27.54
C TYR A 17 -15.96 -10.30 26.73
N LEU A 18 -16.70 -9.36 26.16
CA LEU A 18 -16.20 -8.27 25.32
C LEU A 18 -15.55 -7.11 26.09
N ARG A 19 -15.72 -7.01 27.42
CA ARG A 19 -15.19 -5.88 28.21
C ARG A 19 -13.69 -6.02 28.56
N SER A 20 -13.13 -7.23 28.47
CA SER A 20 -11.70 -7.47 28.68
C SER A 20 -10.96 -7.55 27.34
N PRO A 21 -10.03 -6.62 27.03
CA PRO A 21 -9.33 -6.60 25.74
C PRO A 21 -8.52 -7.89 25.50
N TRP A 22 -8.07 -8.53 26.57
CA TRP A 22 -7.33 -9.79 26.51
C TRP A 22 -8.18 -10.98 26.05
N HIS A 23 -9.48 -10.96 26.35
CA HIS A 23 -10.41 -12.00 25.92
C HIS A 23 -10.83 -11.81 24.46
N VAL A 24 -10.96 -10.56 24.00
CA VAL A 24 -11.24 -10.22 22.59
C VAL A 24 -10.12 -10.70 21.67
N ILE A 25 -8.85 -10.52 22.07
CA ILE A 25 -7.69 -10.98 21.28
C ILE A 25 -7.66 -12.51 21.15
N ASP A 26 -7.90 -13.25 22.24
CA ASP A 26 -7.93 -14.73 22.21
C ASP A 26 -9.12 -15.24 21.38
N ALA A 27 -10.26 -14.53 21.38
CA ALA A 27 -11.42 -14.83 20.54
C ALA A 27 -11.13 -14.62 19.06
N PHE A 28 -10.52 -13.48 18.69
CA PHE A 28 -10.16 -13.17 17.31
C PHE A 28 -9.18 -14.20 16.73
N VAL A 29 -8.17 -14.61 17.50
CA VAL A 29 -7.21 -15.64 17.09
C VAL A 29 -7.87 -17.02 16.97
N ALA A 30 -8.85 -17.34 17.84
CA ALA A 30 -9.59 -18.59 17.72
C ALA A 30 -10.48 -18.62 16.47
N ILE A 31 -11.19 -17.53 16.17
CA ILE A 31 -12.05 -17.40 14.98
C ILE A 31 -11.19 -17.46 13.71
N SER A 32 -10.09 -16.70 13.64
CA SER A 32 -9.21 -16.74 12.46
C SER A 32 -8.61 -18.12 12.23
N SER A 33 -8.23 -18.85 13.29
CA SER A 33 -7.74 -20.23 13.16
C SER A 33 -8.82 -21.21 12.66
N THR A 34 -10.08 -21.04 13.07
CA THR A 34 -11.19 -21.88 12.61
C THR A 34 -11.55 -21.58 11.15
N VAL A 35 -11.56 -20.29 10.76
CA VAL A 35 -11.79 -19.88 9.36
C VAL A 35 -10.71 -20.44 8.43
N VAL A 36 -9.43 -20.42 8.86
CA VAL A 36 -8.34 -21.03 8.09
C VAL A 36 -8.53 -22.55 7.93
N LEU A 37 -8.91 -23.26 8.99
CA LEU A 37 -9.19 -24.71 8.92
C LEU A 37 -10.37 -25.01 7.97
N PHE A 38 -11.44 -24.23 8.06
CA PHE A 38 -12.62 -24.39 7.20
C PHE A 38 -12.31 -24.08 5.72
N ALA A 39 -11.49 -23.04 5.49
CA ALA A 39 -11.00 -22.71 4.16
C ALA A 39 -10.13 -23.83 3.58
N GLN A 40 -9.24 -24.44 4.37
CA GLN A 40 -8.41 -25.57 3.90
C GLN A 40 -9.24 -26.81 3.51
N VAL A 41 -10.37 -27.06 4.18
CA VAL A 41 -11.28 -28.16 3.85
C VAL A 41 -12.11 -27.85 2.58
N SER A 42 -12.53 -26.59 2.40
CA SER A 42 -13.31 -26.17 1.22
C SER A 42 -12.47 -26.07 -0.07
N THR A 43 -11.14 -26.02 0.04
CA THR A 43 -10.24 -25.81 -1.11
C THR A 43 -9.89 -27.05 -1.91
N ALA A 44 -10.60 -28.16 -1.67
CA ALA A 44 -10.62 -29.30 -2.58
C ALA A 44 -11.10 -28.91 -4.00
N ASN A 45 -11.84 -27.79 -4.15
CA ASN A 45 -12.29 -27.27 -5.43
C ASN A 45 -11.58 -25.94 -5.72
N GLY A 46 -10.63 -25.96 -6.67
CA GLY A 46 -9.65 -24.90 -6.91
C GLY A 46 -10.22 -23.50 -7.15
N SER A 47 -9.80 -22.54 -6.32
CA SER A 47 -9.74 -21.10 -6.62
C SER A 47 -8.92 -20.39 -5.53
N ILE A 48 -7.62 -20.16 -5.81
CA ILE A 48 -6.63 -19.87 -4.77
C ILE A 48 -6.00 -18.47 -4.97
N LYS A 49 -6.60 -17.46 -4.36
CA LYS A 49 -5.92 -16.21 -3.97
C LYS A 49 -6.21 -15.83 -2.50
N ALA A 50 -7.44 -16.08 -2.03
CA ALA A 50 -7.81 -15.90 -0.63
C ALA A 50 -7.01 -16.78 0.35
N LEU A 51 -6.53 -17.95 -0.08
CA LEU A 51 -5.81 -18.88 0.80
C LEU A 51 -4.39 -18.43 1.16
N LEU A 52 -3.75 -17.59 0.33
CA LEU A 52 -2.43 -17.08 0.66
C LEU A 52 -2.50 -16.10 1.83
N SER A 53 -3.49 -15.19 1.85
CA SER A 53 -3.69 -14.25 2.96
C SER A 53 -4.14 -14.94 4.26
N LEU A 54 -4.96 -16.00 4.14
CA LEU A 54 -5.35 -16.84 5.28
C LEU A 54 -4.14 -17.56 5.93
N ARG A 55 -3.06 -17.81 5.18
CA ARG A 55 -1.80 -18.37 5.72
C ARG A 55 -1.14 -17.42 6.70
N ASP A 56 -1.18 -16.12 6.42
CA ASP A 56 -0.52 -15.09 7.23
C ASP A 56 -1.24 -14.87 8.57
N LEU A 57 -2.54 -15.16 8.66
CA LEU A 57 -3.28 -15.17 9.94
C LEU A 57 -2.73 -16.21 10.94
N ARG A 58 -2.02 -17.24 10.48
CA ARG A 58 -1.32 -18.19 11.37
C ARG A 58 -0.15 -17.54 12.12
N SER A 59 0.44 -16.46 11.58
CA SER A 59 1.49 -15.68 12.24
C SER A 59 1.00 -14.93 13.49
N LEU A 60 -0.31 -14.86 13.72
CA LEU A 60 -0.92 -14.25 14.91
C LEU A 60 -0.97 -15.19 16.12
N ARG A 61 -0.60 -16.48 15.99
CA ARG A 61 -0.51 -17.42 17.14
C ARG A 61 0.38 -16.93 18.30
N PRO A 62 1.50 -16.22 18.09
CA PRO A 62 2.29 -15.61 19.16
C PRO A 62 1.47 -14.63 20.03
N LEU A 63 0.48 -13.92 19.47
CA LEU A 63 -0.44 -13.07 20.27
C LEU A 63 -1.24 -13.89 21.28
N ARG A 64 -1.59 -15.14 20.95
CA ARG A 64 -2.22 -16.05 21.91
C ARG A 64 -1.27 -16.42 23.04
N MET A 65 0.02 -16.57 22.76
CA MET A 65 1.03 -16.89 23.77
C MET A 65 1.24 -15.73 24.75
N ILE A 66 1.20 -14.49 24.24
CA ILE A 66 1.18 -13.24 25.03
C ILE A 66 0.01 -13.23 26.03
N SER A 67 -1.19 -13.66 25.61
CA SER A 67 -2.37 -13.70 26.48
C SER A 67 -2.30 -14.74 27.62
N ARG A 68 -1.35 -15.68 27.60
CA ARG A 68 -1.22 -16.75 28.61
C ARG A 68 -0.18 -16.48 29.69
N ARG A 69 0.77 -15.58 29.44
CA ARG A 69 1.86 -15.28 30.40
C ARG A 69 1.61 -13.91 31.06
N PRO A 70 1.41 -13.85 32.40
CA PRO A 70 1.07 -12.61 33.09
C PRO A 70 2.17 -11.53 32.97
N GLY A 71 3.46 -11.94 32.94
CA GLY A 71 4.58 -11.01 32.75
C GLY A 71 4.56 -10.29 31.40
N LEU A 72 4.08 -10.93 30.34
CA LEU A 72 4.05 -10.33 29.00
C LEU A 72 2.82 -9.41 28.80
N LYS A 73 1.72 -9.68 29.53
CA LYS A 73 0.57 -8.79 29.57
C LYS A 73 0.90 -7.42 30.16
N LEU A 74 1.69 -7.42 31.23
CA LEU A 74 2.09 -6.19 31.92
C LEU A 74 2.89 -5.26 30.99
N VAL A 75 3.84 -5.83 30.24
CA VAL A 75 4.67 -5.05 29.29
C VAL A 75 3.81 -4.48 28.16
N VAL A 76 2.92 -5.30 27.58
CA VAL A 76 2.06 -4.84 26.47
C VAL A 76 1.01 -3.84 26.94
N SER A 77 0.45 -4.00 28.14
CA SER A 77 -0.49 -2.99 28.68
C SER A 77 0.21 -1.67 28.93
N ALA A 78 1.43 -1.68 29.49
CA ALA A 78 2.22 -0.47 29.67
C ALA A 78 2.59 0.18 28.33
N LEU A 79 2.91 -0.62 27.31
CA LEU A 79 3.14 -0.12 25.96
C LEU A 79 1.88 0.55 25.39
N VAL A 80 0.73 -0.12 25.45
CA VAL A 80 -0.54 0.40 24.91
C VAL A 80 -0.97 1.67 25.65
N GLU A 81 -0.74 1.75 26.96
CA GLU A 81 -1.01 2.93 27.77
C GLU A 81 -0.14 4.14 27.36
N SER A 82 1.08 3.89 26.86
CA SER A 82 1.97 4.94 26.33
C SER A 82 1.62 5.41 24.90
N ILE A 83 0.87 4.61 24.12
CA ILE A 83 0.48 4.94 22.74
C ILE A 83 -0.21 6.30 22.61
N PRO A 84 -1.23 6.68 23.41
CA PRO A 84 -1.88 7.98 23.26
C PRO A 84 -0.91 9.16 23.41
N ALA A 85 0.09 9.05 24.30
CA ALA A 85 1.12 10.08 24.44
C ALA A 85 2.04 10.13 23.21
N VAL A 86 2.42 8.97 22.66
CA VAL A 86 3.21 8.88 21.42
C VAL A 86 2.44 9.43 20.22
N LEU A 87 1.14 9.14 20.12
CA LEU A 87 0.27 9.63 19.05
C LEU A 87 0.21 11.16 19.01
N ASN A 88 0.24 11.84 20.16
CA ASN A 88 0.29 13.30 20.21
C ASN A 88 1.57 13.85 19.54
N VAL A 89 2.73 13.23 19.80
CA VAL A 89 4.00 13.62 19.18
C VAL A 89 4.02 13.27 17.69
N VAL A 90 3.48 12.11 17.31
CA VAL A 90 3.34 11.71 15.91
C VAL A 90 2.41 12.66 15.15
N PHE A 91 1.33 13.13 15.76
CA PHE A 91 0.44 14.09 15.12
C PHE A 91 1.15 15.41 14.82
N LEU A 92 1.95 15.91 15.76
CA LEU A 92 2.80 17.08 15.54
C LEU A 92 3.83 16.83 14.43
N SER A 93 4.49 15.66 14.41
CA SER A 93 5.47 15.35 13.36
C SER A 93 4.84 15.21 11.98
N MET A 94 3.60 14.71 11.89
CA MET A 94 2.86 14.63 10.63
C MET A 94 2.56 16.02 10.06
N ILE A 95 2.20 16.99 10.90
CA ILE A 95 2.02 18.38 10.44
C ILE A 95 3.33 18.96 9.92
N LEU A 96 4.45 18.73 10.62
CA LEU A 96 5.77 19.15 10.17
C LEU A 96 6.14 18.53 8.81
N PHE A 97 5.94 17.22 8.64
CA PHE A 97 6.18 16.54 7.37
C PHE A 97 5.24 17.02 6.26
N LEU A 98 4.01 17.40 6.58
CA LEU A 98 3.08 17.98 5.62
C LEU A 98 3.60 19.33 5.07
N LEU A 99 4.10 20.20 5.95
CA LEU A 99 4.71 21.47 5.54
C LEU A 99 5.90 21.26 4.61
N PHE A 100 6.80 20.34 4.98
CA PHE A 100 7.94 19.98 4.12
C PHE A 100 7.50 19.34 2.81
N SER A 101 6.43 18.53 2.82
CA SER A 101 5.91 17.88 1.61
C SER A 101 5.34 18.91 0.63
N ILE A 102 4.58 19.89 1.12
CA ILE A 102 4.06 20.97 0.27
C ILE A 102 5.21 21.80 -0.31
N ALA A 103 6.21 22.16 0.51
CA ALA A 103 7.40 22.84 0.01
C ALA A 103 8.13 22.01 -1.05
N ALA A 104 8.37 20.73 -0.78
CA ALA A 104 9.05 19.82 -1.70
C ALA A 104 8.30 19.68 -3.03
N VAL A 105 6.98 19.55 -3.01
CA VAL A 105 6.19 19.50 -4.26
C VAL A 105 6.32 20.80 -5.04
N ASN A 106 6.29 21.97 -4.38
CA ASN A 106 6.45 23.24 -5.07
C ASN A 106 7.85 23.42 -5.68
N PHE A 107 8.91 22.97 -5.00
CA PHE A 107 10.29 23.11 -5.48
C PHE A 107 10.72 22.03 -6.46
N LEU A 108 10.22 20.79 -6.34
CA LEU A 108 10.67 19.63 -7.10
C LEU A 108 9.67 19.16 -8.17
N LYS A 109 8.52 19.82 -8.30
CA LYS A 109 7.58 19.52 -9.40
C LYS A 109 8.24 19.78 -10.75
N GLY A 110 8.39 18.73 -11.54
CA GLY A 110 8.91 18.80 -12.91
C GLY A 110 10.42 18.68 -13.05
N THR A 111 11.18 18.62 -11.96
CA THR A 111 12.65 18.45 -11.99
C THR A 111 13.08 16.99 -12.06
N PHE A 112 12.25 16.06 -11.58
CA PHE A 112 12.53 14.61 -11.59
C PHE A 112 12.19 13.92 -12.93
N ARG A 113 12.64 14.48 -14.05
CA ARG A 113 12.53 13.82 -15.37
C ARG A 113 13.85 13.13 -15.69
N ALA A 114 13.81 11.80 -15.81
CA ALA A 114 14.94 11.01 -16.29
C ALA A 114 14.43 9.96 -17.27
N CYS A 115 15.08 9.85 -18.43
CA CYS A 115 14.86 8.76 -19.38
C CYS A 115 16.13 7.91 -19.43
N SER A 116 15.98 6.59 -19.35
CA SER A 116 17.08 5.62 -19.47
C SER A 116 16.62 4.43 -20.29
N GLY A 117 17.50 3.93 -21.16
CA GLY A 117 17.25 2.78 -22.04
C GLY A 117 18.15 2.81 -23.25
N ASP A 118 18.37 1.66 -23.88
CA ASP A 118 19.30 1.50 -25.01
C ASP A 118 18.98 2.46 -26.17
N VAL A 119 17.69 2.64 -26.46
CA VAL A 119 17.18 3.57 -27.49
C VAL A 119 17.44 5.04 -27.11
N PHE A 120 17.28 5.41 -25.84
CA PHE A 120 17.52 6.77 -25.38
C PHE A 120 19.03 7.07 -25.30
N ASN A 121 19.84 6.08 -24.94
CA ASN A 121 21.29 6.23 -24.85
C ASN A 121 21.96 6.33 -26.24
N ALA A 122 21.40 5.67 -27.25
CA ALA A 122 21.86 5.74 -28.64
C ALA A 122 21.57 7.09 -29.32
N LEU A 123 20.69 7.93 -28.74
CA LEU A 123 20.30 9.23 -29.29
C LEU A 123 21.36 10.32 -29.02
N SER A 124 21.56 11.23 -29.98
CA SER A 124 22.46 12.38 -29.83
C SER A 124 21.90 13.41 -28.83
N VAL A 125 22.76 14.32 -28.33
CA VAL A 125 22.37 15.35 -27.34
C VAL A 125 21.26 16.26 -27.89
N ASP A 126 21.32 16.59 -29.18
CA ASP A 126 20.34 17.47 -29.82
C ASP A 126 18.97 16.79 -30.01
N GLN A 127 18.96 15.48 -30.29
CA GLN A 127 17.74 14.69 -30.36
C GLN A 127 17.07 14.55 -28.98
N LYS A 128 17.88 14.40 -27.91
CA LYS A 128 17.39 14.40 -26.53
C LYS A 128 16.78 15.74 -26.14
N ALA A 129 17.38 16.86 -26.55
CA ALA A 129 16.84 18.19 -26.31
C ALA A 129 15.49 18.39 -27.03
N PHE A 130 15.36 17.91 -28.27
CA PHE A 130 14.11 17.98 -29.03
C PHE A 130 12.95 17.20 -28.38
N LEU A 131 13.23 16.04 -27.75
CA LEU A 131 12.21 15.27 -27.00
C LEU A 131 11.67 16.02 -25.77
N VAL A 132 12.46 16.89 -25.16
CA VAL A 132 12.08 17.66 -23.96
C VAL A 132 11.25 18.89 -24.33
N SER A 133 11.50 19.49 -25.49
CA SER A 133 10.77 20.66 -26.01
C SER A 133 10.51 20.51 -27.51
N PRO A 134 9.42 19.82 -27.92
CA PRO A 134 9.09 19.64 -29.32
C PRO A 134 8.66 20.96 -29.96
N ALA A 135 9.14 21.20 -31.17
CA ALA A 135 8.75 22.35 -31.99
C ALA A 135 7.80 21.89 -33.13
N PRO A 136 6.89 22.76 -33.60
CA PRO A 136 6.06 22.46 -34.77
C PRO A 136 6.92 22.25 -36.01
N TRP A 137 6.50 21.37 -36.92
CA TRP A 137 7.26 20.94 -38.11
C TRP A 137 7.82 22.12 -38.93
N ASP A 138 7.04 23.18 -39.08
CA ASP A 138 7.40 24.37 -39.86
C ASP A 138 8.59 25.14 -39.27
N ALA A 139 8.79 25.06 -37.96
CA ALA A 139 9.86 25.74 -37.22
C ALA A 139 11.15 24.91 -37.10
N LEU A 140 11.19 23.69 -37.64
CA LEU A 140 12.39 22.83 -37.58
C LEU A 140 13.44 23.24 -38.61
N SER A 141 14.70 23.18 -38.20
CA SER A 141 15.87 23.29 -39.10
C SER A 141 15.98 22.10 -40.05
N GLU A 142 16.71 22.26 -41.16
CA GLU A 142 16.92 21.19 -42.16
C GLU A 142 17.56 19.93 -41.53
N ILE A 143 18.48 20.12 -40.59
CA ILE A 143 19.13 19.02 -39.86
C ILE A 143 18.12 18.23 -39.03
N GLN A 144 17.19 18.91 -38.33
CA GLN A 144 16.16 18.24 -37.54
C GLN A 144 15.17 17.47 -38.42
N ARG A 145 14.82 18.00 -39.59
CA ARG A 145 13.96 17.30 -40.57
C ARG A 145 14.64 16.03 -41.11
N SER A 146 15.97 16.06 -41.27
CA SER A 146 16.73 14.88 -41.75
C SER A 146 16.65 13.68 -40.80
N TRP A 147 16.41 13.88 -39.50
CA TRP A 147 16.24 12.80 -38.52
C TRP A 147 15.02 11.92 -38.82
N PHE A 148 14.03 12.47 -39.54
CA PHE A 148 12.78 11.80 -39.91
C PHE A 148 12.78 11.32 -41.37
N SER A 149 13.91 11.40 -42.07
CA SER A 149 14.02 11.04 -43.49
C SER A 149 13.69 9.58 -43.80
N SER A 150 13.86 8.67 -42.82
CA SER A 150 13.53 7.24 -42.94
C SER A 150 12.15 6.89 -42.38
N SER A 151 11.43 7.85 -41.81
CA SER A 151 10.08 7.63 -41.27
C SER A 151 9.00 8.02 -42.27
N VAL A 152 7.99 7.16 -42.41
CA VAL A 152 6.80 7.46 -43.21
C VAL A 152 5.92 8.42 -42.41
N CYS A 153 5.62 9.59 -42.97
CA CYS A 153 4.63 10.50 -42.39
C CYS A 153 3.22 9.94 -42.64
N GLU A 154 2.69 9.19 -41.70
CA GLU A 154 1.24 8.96 -41.62
C GLU A 154 0.62 10.23 -41.05
N GLY A 155 0.14 11.12 -41.93
CA GLY A 155 -0.59 12.30 -41.52
C GLY A 155 -1.82 11.90 -40.72
N PHE A 156 -1.99 12.48 -39.54
CA PHE A 156 -3.26 12.40 -38.83
C PHE A 156 -4.32 13.10 -39.71
N PRO A 157 -5.45 12.45 -40.05
CA PRO A 157 -6.53 13.12 -40.76
C PRO A 157 -7.06 14.24 -39.87
N THR A 158 -6.75 15.49 -40.21
CA THR A 158 -7.16 16.67 -39.44
C THR A 158 -8.64 17.02 -39.58
N GLU A 159 -9.42 16.21 -40.29
CA GLU A 159 -10.86 16.46 -40.50
C GLU A 159 -11.75 16.07 -39.30
N GLU A 160 -11.25 15.35 -38.29
CA GLU A 160 -12.06 14.93 -37.12
C GLU A 160 -11.88 15.78 -35.84
N LEU A 161 -10.98 16.77 -35.83
CA LEU A 161 -10.71 17.61 -34.65
C LEU A 161 -11.27 19.04 -34.77
N THR A 162 -11.95 19.38 -35.87
CA THR A 162 -12.76 20.60 -35.99
C THR A 162 -14.22 20.26 -36.27
N SER A 163 -14.90 19.64 -35.30
CA SER A 163 -16.37 19.66 -35.16
C SER A 163 -16.78 19.60 -33.70
#